data_AF-A0A503HC12-F1
#
_entry.id   AF-A0A503HC12-F1
#
_cell.length_a   1.000
_cell.length_b   1.000
_cell.length_c   1.000
_cell.angle_alpha   90.00
_cell.angle_beta   90.00
_cell.angle_gamma   90.00
#
_symmetry.space_group_name_H-M   'P 1'
#
loop_
_entity.id
_entity.type
_entity.pdbx_description
1 polymer ?
#
loop_
_entity_poly.entity_id
_entity_poly.type
_entity_poly.pdbx_seq_one_letter_code
_entity_poly.pdbx_strand_id
1 'polypeptide(L)'
;MGDERHEKIQKRAYQIWEREGGGDPEHHWHRAEAEIDREAALPLTADDALPREIASTDVLEVEELAMRTGISGDEAQALLDRLGTDRAALEQAARSLKARKRAKS
;
A
#
# COMPACT_ATOMS: atom_id res chain seq x y z
N MET A 1 -11.94 8.87 27.40
CA MET A 1 -11.33 8.67 26.06
C MET A 1 -11.51 9.93 25.20
N GLY A 2 -11.17 11.11 25.72
CA GLY A 2 -11.13 12.36 24.94
C GLY A 2 -9.69 12.75 24.56
N ASP A 3 -8.73 12.18 25.29
CA ASP A 3 -7.31 12.46 25.20
C ASP A 3 -6.73 11.96 23.87
N GLU A 4 -7.12 10.75 23.44
CA GLU A 4 -6.62 10.14 22.21
C GLU A 4 -7.02 10.93 20.94
N ARG A 5 -8.23 11.52 20.91
CA ARG A 5 -8.66 12.42 19.83
C ARG A 5 -7.84 13.70 19.85
N HIS A 6 -7.63 14.28 21.02
CA HIS A 6 -6.88 15.52 21.18
C HIS A 6 -5.41 15.36 20.77
N GLU A 7 -4.80 14.22 21.12
CA GLU A 7 -3.44 13.85 20.72
C GLU A 7 -3.31 13.66 19.20
N LYS A 8 -4.30 13.05 18.55
CA LYS A 8 -4.33 12.89 17.09
C LYS A 8 -4.44 14.24 16.37
N ILE A 9 -5.30 15.13 16.86
CA ILE A 9 -5.47 16.48 16.32
C ILE A 9 -4.17 17.28 16.48
N GLN A 10 -3.52 17.20 17.65
CA GLN A 10 -2.26 17.89 17.89
C GLN A 10 -1.17 17.42 16.92
N LYS A 11 -0.99 16.11 16.77
CA LYS A 11 -0.02 15.54 15.82
C LYS A 11 -0.32 15.98 14.40
N ARG A 12 -1.59 15.98 14.00
CA ARG A 12 -1.99 16.34 12.64
C ARG A 12 -1.81 17.84 12.36
N ALA A 13 -2.16 18.71 13.31
CA ALA A 13 -1.91 20.14 13.20
C ALA A 13 -0.41 20.45 13.06
N TYR A 14 0.43 19.75 13.83
CA TYR A 14 1.88 19.86 13.75
C TYR A 14 2.43 19.38 12.39
N GLN A 15 1.93 18.27 11.84
CA GLN A 15 2.29 17.79 10.51
C GLN A 15 1.91 18.78 9.40
N ILE A 16 0.70 19.37 9.49
CA ILE A 16 0.25 20.40 8.55
C ILE A 16 1.18 21.61 8.62
N TRP A 17 1.53 22.03 9.84
CA TRP A 17 2.45 23.14 10.07
C TRP A 17 3.86 22.87 9.54
N GLU A 18 4.43 21.67 9.78
CA GLU A 18 5.71 21.26 9.21
C GLU A 18 5.70 21.28 7.67
N ARG A 19 4.59 20.85 7.06
CA ARG A 19 4.44 20.79 5.60
C ARG A 19 4.27 22.17 4.96
N GLU A 20 3.50 23.06 5.59
CA GLU A 20 3.20 24.40 5.05
C GLU A 20 4.26 25.44 5.46
N GLY A 21 5.05 25.18 6.50
CA GLY A 21 6.23 25.98 6.83
C GLY A 21 5.93 27.39 7.34
N GLY A 22 4.82 27.55 8.07
CA GLY A 22 4.37 28.83 8.65
C GLY A 22 2.91 29.15 8.32
N GLY A 23 2.22 29.82 9.26
CA GLY A 23 0.79 30.13 9.18
C GLY A 23 0.15 30.30 10.57
N ASP A 24 -1.17 30.50 10.60
CA ASP A 24 -1.95 30.64 11.83
C ASP A 24 -2.16 29.28 12.53
N PRO A 25 -1.68 29.12 13.78
CA PRO A 25 -1.81 27.86 14.52
C PRO A 25 -3.26 27.41 14.73
N GLU A 26 -4.17 28.37 14.92
CA GLU A 26 -5.61 28.09 15.11
C GLU A 26 -6.25 27.53 13.84
N HIS A 27 -5.84 28.03 12.66
CA HIS A 27 -6.34 27.52 11.39
C HIS A 27 -5.87 26.08 11.15
N HIS A 28 -4.61 25.77 11.45
CA HIS A 28 -4.09 24.40 11.37
C HIS A 28 -4.77 23.47 12.37
N TRP A 29 -5.10 23.96 13.57
CA TRP A 29 -5.83 23.20 14.57
C TRP A 29 -7.24 22.84 14.10
N HIS A 30 -8.01 23.81 13.61
CA HIS A 30 -9.36 23.54 13.08
C HIS A 30 -9.34 22.63 11.85
N ARG A 31 -8.34 22.78 10.99
CA ARG A 31 -8.15 21.90 9.83
C ARG A 31 -7.85 20.46 10.24
N ALA A 32 -6.96 20.28 11.22
CA ALA A 32 -6.64 18.99 11.80
C ALA A 32 -7.84 18.36 12.50
N GLU A 33 -8.60 19.14 13.26
CA GLU A 33 -9.82 18.67 13.93
C GLU A 33 -10.85 18.12 12.95
N ALA A 34 -11.18 18.89 11.89
CA ALA A 34 -12.14 18.46 10.88
C ALA A 34 -11.70 17.18 10.14
N GLU A 35 -10.39 16.99 9.97
CA GLU A 35 -9.84 15.79 9.33
C GLU A 35 -9.91 14.56 10.23
N ILE A 36 -9.58 14.72 11.52
CA ILE A 36 -9.71 13.65 12.52
C ILE A 36 -11.17 13.31 12.81
N ASP A 37 -12.09 14.27 12.85
CA ASP A 37 -13.52 13.98 12.98
C ASP A 37 -14.06 13.21 11.77
N ARG A 38 -13.60 13.54 10.56
CA ARG A 38 -13.97 12.79 9.36
C ARG A 38 -13.42 11.36 9.41
N GLU A 39 -12.18 11.19 9.85
CA GLU A 39 -11.57 9.86 10.03
C GLU A 39 -12.26 9.06 11.14
N ALA A 40 -12.62 9.69 12.25
CA ALA A 40 -13.34 9.05 13.36
C ALA A 40 -14.80 8.73 13.01
N ALA A 41 -15.44 9.55 12.18
CA ALA A 41 -16.79 9.33 11.68
C ALA A 41 -16.83 8.25 10.57
N LEU A 42 -15.69 8.00 9.91
CA LEU A 42 -15.54 6.87 8.99
C LEU A 42 -15.12 5.63 9.80
N PRO A 43 -15.94 4.56 9.85
CA PRO A 43 -15.53 3.35 10.55
C PRO A 43 -14.29 2.72 9.88
N LEU A 44 -13.13 2.84 10.53
CA LEU A 44 -11.90 2.02 10.49
C LEU A 44 -11.30 1.60 9.13
N THR A 45 -11.53 2.27 8.00
CA THR A 45 -10.97 1.80 6.71
C THR A 45 -10.35 2.88 5.83
N ALA A 46 -9.89 4.01 6.38
CA ALA A 46 -9.24 5.05 5.58
C ALA A 46 -7.71 5.09 5.73
N ASP A 47 -7.15 4.59 6.83
CA ASP A 47 -5.69 4.57 7.06
C ASP A 47 -5.05 3.19 6.76
N ASP A 48 -5.86 2.12 6.65
CA ASP A 48 -5.40 0.77 6.23
C ASP A 48 -5.51 0.54 4.72
N ALA A 49 -5.87 1.56 3.95
CA ALA A 49 -6.00 1.49 2.50
C ALA A 49 -5.40 2.74 1.86
N LEU A 50 -4.08 2.78 1.71
CA LEU A 50 -3.44 3.63 0.70
C LEU A 50 -3.81 3.09 -0.69
N PRO A 51 -4.69 3.73 -1.50
CA PRO A 51 -5.01 3.26 -2.83
C PRO A 51 -4.14 4.04 -3.82
N ARG A 52 -2.82 3.82 -3.79
CA ARG A 52 -1.93 4.20 -4.91
C ARG A 52 -0.54 3.54 -4.87
N GLU A 53 -0.04 3.16 -3.70
CA GLU A 53 1.29 2.51 -3.56
C GLU A 53 1.26 1.01 -3.94
N ILE A 54 0.08 0.36 -3.82
CA ILE A 54 -0.05 -1.07 -4.10
C ILE A 54 0.17 -1.34 -5.58
N ALA A 55 -0.45 -0.56 -6.48
CA ALA A 55 -0.25 -0.73 -7.92
C ALA A 55 1.22 -0.56 -8.37
N SER A 56 2.00 0.28 -7.69
CA SER A 56 3.45 0.42 -7.98
C SER A 56 4.27 -0.71 -7.36
N THR A 57 3.87 -1.22 -6.19
CA THR A 57 4.47 -2.39 -5.55
C THR A 57 4.18 -3.67 -6.34
N ASP A 58 2.94 -3.86 -6.78
CA ASP A 58 2.50 -5.00 -7.58
C ASP A 58 3.32 -5.11 -8.88
N VAL A 59 3.53 -3.99 -9.57
CA VAL A 59 4.35 -3.96 -10.80
C VAL A 59 5.81 -4.33 -10.50
N LEU A 60 6.39 -3.82 -9.42
CA LEU A 60 7.77 -4.16 -9.02
C LEU A 60 7.89 -5.64 -8.61
N GLU A 61 6.91 -6.20 -7.90
CA GLU A 61 6.88 -7.61 -7.54
C GLU A 61 6.69 -8.53 -8.76
N VAL A 62 5.85 -8.12 -9.72
CA VAL A 62 5.69 -8.80 -11.01
C VAL A 62 7.02 -8.84 -11.77
N GLU A 63 7.70 -7.70 -11.88
CA GLU A 63 8.98 -7.59 -12.60
C GLU A 63 10.10 -8.39 -11.90
N GLU A 64 10.20 -8.31 -10.58
CA GLU A 64 11.18 -9.10 -9.81
C GLU A 64 10.94 -10.60 -10.00
N LEU A 65 9.69 -11.05 -9.87
CA LEU A 65 9.34 -12.46 -10.03
C LEU A 65 9.63 -12.96 -11.45
N ALA A 66 9.30 -12.15 -12.46
CA ALA A 66 9.59 -12.44 -13.86
C ALA A 66 11.10 -12.56 -14.10
N MET A 67 11.92 -11.64 -13.59
CA MET A 67 13.38 -11.69 -13.72
C MET A 67 13.99 -12.89 -13.00
N ARG A 68 13.54 -13.17 -11.78
CA ARG A 68 14.11 -14.23 -10.92
C ARG A 68 13.77 -15.63 -11.40
N THR A 69 12.58 -15.83 -11.94
CA THR A 69 12.12 -17.15 -12.42
C THR A 69 12.30 -17.32 -13.94
N GLY A 70 12.47 -16.20 -14.65
CA GLY A 70 12.57 -16.14 -16.11
C GLY A 70 11.29 -16.60 -16.79
N ILE A 71 10.14 -16.15 -16.28
CA ILE A 71 8.80 -16.24 -16.90
C ILE A 71 8.39 -14.83 -17.40
N SER A 72 7.30 -14.72 -18.15
CA SER A 72 6.79 -13.42 -18.61
C SER A 72 6.10 -12.63 -17.49
N GLY A 73 6.05 -11.30 -17.61
CA GLY A 73 5.36 -10.42 -16.64
C GLY A 73 3.88 -10.80 -16.42
N ASP A 74 3.13 -11.08 -17.49
CA ASP A 74 1.76 -11.60 -17.38
C ASP A 74 1.66 -12.92 -16.59
N GLU A 75 2.63 -13.82 -16.79
CA GLU A 75 2.67 -15.09 -16.06
C GLU A 75 2.98 -14.86 -14.57
N ALA A 76 3.86 -13.90 -14.26
CA ALA A 76 4.16 -13.50 -12.89
C ALA A 76 2.96 -12.83 -12.21
N GLN A 77 2.25 -11.94 -12.91
CA GLN A 77 1.02 -11.31 -12.41
C GLN A 77 -0.08 -12.33 -12.12
N ALA A 78 -0.29 -13.30 -13.01
CA ALA A 78 -1.28 -14.36 -12.79
C ALA A 78 -0.92 -15.26 -11.59
N LEU A 79 0.37 -15.43 -11.28
CA LEU A 79 0.80 -16.16 -10.09
C LEU A 79 0.57 -15.34 -8.82
N LEU A 80 0.87 -14.04 -8.84
CA LEU A 80 0.61 -13.13 -7.71
C LEU A 80 -0.89 -13.00 -7.42
N ASP A 81 -1.73 -12.89 -8.44
CA ASP A 81 -3.20 -12.86 -8.31
C ASP A 81 -3.75 -14.14 -7.66
N ARG A 82 -3.15 -15.30 -8.00
CA ARG A 82 -3.62 -16.61 -7.51
C ARG A 82 -3.05 -17.01 -6.15
N LEU A 83 -1.80 -16.68 -5.88
CA LEU A 83 -1.02 -17.19 -4.75
C LEU A 83 -0.69 -16.10 -3.72
N GLY A 84 -0.96 -14.83 -4.03
CA GLY A 84 -0.54 -13.69 -3.22
C GLY A 84 0.98 -13.51 -3.19
N THR A 85 1.49 -12.97 -2.09
CA THR A 85 2.92 -12.68 -1.85
C THR A 85 3.73 -13.88 -1.34
N ASP A 86 3.20 -15.10 -1.45
CA ASP A 86 3.81 -16.31 -0.90
C ASP A 86 4.98 -16.79 -1.78
N ARG A 87 6.18 -16.26 -1.49
CA ARG A 87 7.40 -16.37 -2.30
C ARG A 87 7.78 -17.80 -2.70
N ALA A 88 7.62 -18.77 -1.80
CA ALA A 88 7.97 -20.16 -2.07
C ALA A 88 6.99 -20.81 -3.06
N ALA A 89 5.70 -20.51 -2.92
CA ALA A 89 4.67 -21.03 -3.81
C ALA A 89 4.80 -20.42 -5.21
N LEU A 90 5.09 -19.11 -5.29
CA LEU A 90 5.34 -18.41 -6.56
C LEU A 90 6.51 -19.03 -7.34
N GLU A 91 7.64 -19.30 -6.68
CA GLU A 91 8.79 -19.93 -7.35
C GLU A 91 8.50 -21.35 -7.84
N GLN A 92 7.81 -22.16 -7.03
CA GLN A 92 7.49 -23.53 -7.39
C GLN A 92 6.52 -23.58 -8.58
N ALA A 93 5.52 -22.69 -8.58
CA ALA A 93 4.58 -22.54 -9.67
C ALA A 93 5.27 -22.03 -10.94
N ALA A 94 6.14 -21.03 -10.83
CA ALA A 94 6.91 -20.49 -11.95
C ALA A 94 7.83 -21.54 -12.60
N ARG A 95 8.56 -22.34 -11.80
CA ARG A 95 9.39 -23.45 -12.31
C ARG A 95 8.54 -24.49 -13.04
N SER A 96 7.39 -24.84 -12.48
CA SER A 96 6.47 -25.81 -13.08
C SER A 96 5.90 -25.29 -14.41
N LEU A 97 5.55 -24.01 -14.48
CA LEU A 97 5.08 -23.33 -15.67
C LEU A 97 6.16 -23.32 -16.78
N LYS A 98 7.39 -22.96 -16.40
CA LYS A 98 8.55 -22.96 -17.31
C LYS A 98 8.87 -24.35 -17.86
N ALA A 99 8.77 -25.39 -17.02
CA ALA A 99 8.97 -26.78 -17.44
C ALA A 99 7.90 -27.21 -18.45
N ARG A 100 6.62 -26.90 -18.22
CA ARG A 100 5.54 -27.18 -19.17
C ARG A 100 5.71 -26.44 -20.50
N LYS A 101 6.15 -25.18 -20.46
CA LYS A 101 6.39 -24.36 -21.65
C LYS A 101 7.51 -24.94 -22.52
N ARG A 102 8.59 -25.42 -21.89
CA ARG A 102 9.69 -26.14 -22.58
C ARG A 102 9.26 -27.46 -23.19
N ALA A 103 8.35 -28.20 -22.56
CA ALA A 103 7.85 -29.47 -23.09
C ALA A 103 6.87 -29.30 -24.26
N LYS A 104 6.30 -28.11 -24.44
CA LYS A 104 5.32 -27.79 -25.49
C LYS A 104 5.97 -27.09 -26.71
N SER A 105 7.25 -26.76 -26.62
CA SER A 105 8.04 -26.12 -27.68
C SER A 105 8.96 -27.13 -28.35
#